data_AF-A0AAU0YUI4-F1
#
_entry.id   AF-A0AAU0YUI4-F1
#
_cell.length_a   1.000
_cell.length_b   1.000
_cell.length_c   1.000
_cell.angle_alpha   90.00
_cell.angle_beta   90.00
_cell.angle_gamma   90.00
#
_symmetry.space_group_name_H-M   'P 1'
#
loop_
_entity.id
_entity.type
_entity.pdbx_description
1 polymer ?
#
loop_
_entity_poly.entity_id
_entity_poly.type
_entity_poly.pdbx_seq_one_letter_code
_entity_poly.pdbx_strand_id
1 'polypeptide(L)'
;MTATTTYDRFVGLLTKGFGVEADEVSPESTFADLELDSLALVELTLAAQEEFGITLTEDDLHATSTMTEAAGTLDAKLVTVR
;
A
#
# COMPACT_ATOMS: atom_id res chain seq x y z
N MET A 1 14.10 -12.34 -14.01
CA MET A 1 13.55 -11.00 -14.27
C MET A 1 12.25 -10.92 -13.49
N THR A 2 12.28 -10.44 -12.24
CA THR A 2 11.02 -10.16 -11.55
C THR A 2 10.58 -8.76 -11.98
N ALA A 3 9.53 -8.71 -12.78
CA ALA A 3 8.85 -7.45 -13.05
C ALA A 3 8.34 -6.95 -11.69
N THR A 4 8.88 -5.83 -11.21
CA THR A 4 8.42 -5.20 -9.97
C THR A 4 6.97 -4.78 -10.17
N THR A 5 6.04 -5.47 -9.51
CA THR A 5 4.61 -5.16 -9.56
C THR A 5 4.30 -4.01 -8.61
N THR A 6 3.14 -3.37 -8.77
CA THR A 6 2.62 -2.35 -7.85
C THR A 6 2.64 -2.86 -6.41
N TYR A 7 2.29 -4.13 -6.20
CA TYR A 7 2.40 -4.82 -4.92
C TYR A 7 3.83 -4.81 -4.36
N ASP A 8 4.84 -5.22 -5.13
CA ASP A 8 6.23 -5.29 -4.67
C ASP A 8 6.77 -3.91 -4.25
N ARG A 9 6.43 -2.85 -5.02
CA ARG A 9 6.74 -1.46 -4.65
C ARG A 9 6.01 -1.04 -3.37
N PHE A 10 4.75 -1.44 -3.22
CA PHE A 10 3.94 -1.12 -2.04
C PHE A 10 4.46 -1.80 -0.78
N VAL A 11 4.80 -3.10 -0.84
CA VAL A 11 5.47 -3.82 0.25
C VAL A 11 6.84 -3.20 0.57
N GLY A 12 7.58 -2.77 -0.46
CA GLY A 12 8.82 -2.02 -0.27
C GLY A 12 8.62 -0.70 0.49
N LEU A 13 7.50 -0.02 0.29
CA LEU A 13 7.15 1.21 1.00
C LEU A 13 6.73 0.94 2.44
N LEU A 14 5.97 -0.14 2.69
CA LEU A 14 5.62 -0.59 4.04
C LEU A 14 6.86 -0.97 4.86
N THR A 15 7.75 -1.78 4.27
CA THR A 15 8.96 -2.27 4.95
C THR A 15 9.96 -1.15 5.24
N LYS A 16 10.16 -0.22 4.31
CA LYS A 16 11.12 0.89 4.48
C LYS A 16 10.56 2.10 5.22
N GLY A 17 9.29 2.41 5.01
CA GLY A 17 8.64 3.58 5.58
C GLY A 17 8.06 3.33 6.97
N PHE A 18 7.48 2.14 7.18
CA PHE A 18 6.72 1.80 8.39
C PHE A 18 7.39 0.72 9.23
N GLY A 19 8.47 0.10 8.73
CA GLY A 19 9.22 -0.93 9.47
C GLY A 19 8.49 -2.27 9.56
N VAL A 20 7.49 -2.50 8.72
CA VAL A 20 6.77 -3.78 8.64
C VAL A 20 7.69 -4.85 8.07
N GLU A 21 7.69 -6.07 8.61
CA GLU A 21 8.50 -7.15 8.04
C GLU A 21 7.85 -7.72 6.77
N ALA A 22 8.64 -7.91 5.71
CA ALA A 22 8.11 -8.44 4.44
C ALA A 22 7.52 -9.85 4.60
N ASP A 23 8.01 -10.63 5.58
CA ASP A 23 7.48 -11.95 5.93
C ASP A 23 6.11 -11.87 6.65
N GLU A 24 5.79 -10.75 7.30
CA GLU A 24 4.46 -10.51 7.91
C GLU A 24 3.44 -10.02 6.89
N VAL A 25 3.91 -9.40 5.80
CA VAL A 25 3.05 -8.91 4.73
C VAL A 25 2.56 -10.07 3.86
N SER A 26 1.36 -10.57 4.16
CA SER A 26 0.67 -11.53 3.29
C SER A 26 -0.33 -10.84 2.35
N PRO A 27 -0.67 -11.44 1.19
CA PRO A 27 -1.67 -10.91 0.26
C PRO A 27 -3.06 -10.74 0.90
N GLU A 28 -3.37 -11.59 1.87
CA GLU A 28 -4.63 -11.62 2.63
C GLU A 28 -4.53 -10.84 3.96
N SER A 29 -3.33 -10.40 4.36
CA SER A 29 -3.16 -9.56 5.55
C SER A 29 -3.83 -8.21 5.32
N THR A 30 -4.37 -7.66 6.40
CA THR A 30 -4.98 -6.33 6.42
C THR A 30 -4.03 -5.34 7.08
N PHE A 31 -4.22 -4.04 6.87
CA PHE A 31 -3.38 -3.04 7.55
C PHE A 31 -3.51 -3.11 9.08
N ALA A 32 -4.70 -3.45 9.58
CA ALA A 32 -4.90 -3.69 11.01
C ALA A 32 -4.11 -4.90 11.54
N ASP A 33 -3.90 -5.92 10.70
CA ASP A 33 -3.09 -7.11 11.04
C ASP A 33 -1.60 -6.76 11.10
N LEU A 34 -1.15 -5.81 10.28
CA LEU A 34 0.21 -5.28 10.27
C LEU A 34 0.46 -4.21 11.35
N GLU A 35 -0.44 -4.10 12.33
CA GLU A 35 -0.38 -3.10 13.42
C GLU A 35 -0.25 -1.65 12.91
N LEU A 36 -0.77 -1.36 11.70
CA LEU A 36 -0.78 -0.01 11.15
C LEU A 36 -1.97 0.76 11.70
N ASP A 37 -1.67 1.66 12.64
CA ASP A 37 -2.64 2.59 13.20
C ASP A 37 -3.22 3.56 12.15
N SER A 38 -4.32 4.21 12.49
CA SER A 38 -4.96 5.22 11.63
C SER A 38 -4.01 6.35 11.21
N LEU A 39 -3.05 6.73 12.07
CA LEU A 39 -2.02 7.72 11.73
C LEU A 39 -1.03 7.17 10.69
N ALA A 40 -0.58 5.93 10.87
CA ALA A 40 0.31 5.25 9.94
C ALA A 40 -0.37 5.07 8.57
N LEU A 41 -1.67 4.75 8.55
CA LEU A 41 -2.47 4.71 7.31
C LEU A 41 -2.50 6.07 6.58
N VAL A 42 -2.68 7.17 7.31
CA VAL A 42 -2.64 8.51 6.70
C VAL A 42 -1.28 8.78 6.06
N GLU A 43 -0.18 8.55 6.80
CA GLU A 43 1.18 8.70 6.30
C GLU A 43 1.45 7.77 5.10
N LEU A 44 0.97 6.53 5.16
CA LEU A 44 1.10 5.54 4.09
C LEU A 44 0.42 6.02 2.82
N THR A 45 -0.79 6.55 2.96
CA THR A 45 -1.58 7.08 1.87
C THR A 45 -0.87 8.27 1.22
N LEU A 46 -0.29 9.18 2.01
CA LEU A 46 0.54 10.29 1.51
C LEU A 46 1.80 9.80 0.80
N ALA A 47 2.58 8.92 1.44
CA ALA A 47 3.81 8.38 0.88
C ALA A 47 3.56 7.61 -0.43
N ALA A 48 2.48 6.83 -0.49
CA ALA A 48 2.08 6.11 -1.69
C ALA A 48 1.65 7.08 -2.81
N GLN A 49 0.92 8.15 -2.50
CA GLN A 49 0.59 9.18 -3.49
C GLN A 49 1.84 9.82 -4.10
N GLU A 50 2.84 10.16 -3.27
CA GLU A 50 4.09 10.76 -3.73
C GLU A 50 4.97 9.77 -4.53
N GLU A 51 5.11 8.53 -4.07
CA GLU A 51 5.93 7.49 -4.71
C GLU A 51 5.35 7.02 -6.07
N PHE A 52 4.03 6.92 -6.15
CA PHE A 52 3.34 6.42 -7.34
C PHE A 52 2.80 7.55 -8.23
N GLY A 53 2.75 8.79 -7.74
CA GLY A 53 2.21 9.94 -8.46
C GLY A 53 0.69 9.87 -8.66
N ILE A 54 -0.04 9.24 -7.73
CA ILE A 54 -1.50 9.05 -7.80
C ILE A 54 -2.22 9.91 -6.76
N THR A 55 -3.55 10.02 -6.87
CA THR A 55 -4.40 10.62 -5.83
C THR A 55 -5.18 9.52 -5.11
N LEU A 56 -4.86 9.30 -3.84
CA LEU A 56 -5.58 8.37 -2.96
C LEU A 56 -6.44 9.17 -1.98
N THR A 57 -7.65 8.69 -1.73
CA THR A 57 -8.53 9.22 -0.67
C THR A 57 -8.58 8.24 0.50
N GLU A 58 -9.14 8.68 1.62
CA GLU A 58 -9.38 7.82 2.80
C GLU A 58 -10.29 6.62 2.50
N ASP A 59 -11.05 6.68 1.39
CA ASP A 59 -11.93 5.59 0.93
C ASP A 59 -11.16 4.53 0.12
N ASP A 60 -9.97 4.87 -0.40
CA ASP A 60 -9.16 3.97 -1.24
C ASP A 60 -8.35 2.96 -0.41
N LEU A 61 -7.96 3.32 0.81
CA LEU A 61 -7.18 2.47 1.73
C LEU A 61 -7.84 2.47 3.12
N HIS A 62 -8.42 1.34 3.51
CA HIS A 62 -9.00 1.15 4.83
C HIS A 62 -8.20 0.17 5.67
N ALA A 63 -8.26 0.29 7.00
CA ALA A 63 -7.60 -0.62 7.93
C ALA A 63 -7.96 -2.11 7.70
N THR A 64 -9.19 -2.36 7.22
CA THR A 64 -9.71 -3.69 6.92
C THR A 64 -9.41 -4.17 5.50
N SER A 65 -8.88 -3.31 4.63
CA SER A 65 -8.51 -3.70 3.26
C SER A 65 -7.31 -4.62 3.28
N THR A 66 -7.33 -5.61 2.39
CA THR A 66 -6.20 -6.52 2.21
C THR A 66 -5.06 -5.88 1.43
N MET A 67 -3.84 -6.39 1.58
CA MET A 67 -2.69 -5.92 0.81
C MET A 67 -2.91 -6.07 -0.70
N THR A 68 -3.60 -7.13 -1.12
CA THR A 68 -3.96 -7.35 -2.52
C THR A 68 -4.93 -6.29 -3.02
N GLU A 69 -5.97 -5.96 -2.25
CA GLU A 69 -6.92 -4.90 -2.60
C GLU A 69 -6.23 -3.55 -2.69
N ALA A 70 -5.40 -3.20 -1.70
CA ALA A 70 -4.65 -1.96 -1.70
C ALA A 70 -3.77 -1.84 -2.96
N ALA A 71 -2.97 -2.85 -3.25
CA ALA A 71 -2.12 -2.86 -4.44
C ALA A 71 -2.93 -2.80 -5.74
N GLY A 72 -4.11 -3.43 -5.78
CA GLY A 72 -5.05 -3.34 -6.91
C GLY A 72 -5.61 -1.93 -7.09
N THR A 73 -5.98 -1.25 -6.00
CA THR A 73 -6.43 0.15 -6.02
C THR A 73 -5.33 1.07 -6.53
N LEU A 74 -4.11 0.91 -6.03
CA LEU A 74 -2.92 1.62 -6.51
C LEU A 74 -2.70 1.41 -8.02
N ASP A 75 -2.78 0.16 -8.49
CA ASP A 75 -2.58 -0.20 -9.89
C ASP A 75 -3.64 0.42 -10.81
N ALA A 76 -4.91 0.35 -10.39
CA ALA A 76 -6.03 0.96 -11.12
C ALA A 76 -5.87 2.48 -11.27
N LYS A 77 -5.37 3.17 -10.23
CA LYS A 77 -5.10 4.60 -10.29
C LYS A 77 -3.87 4.94 -11.13
N LEU A 78 -2.81 4.14 -11.05
CA LEU A 78 -1.61 4.30 -11.89
C LEU A 78 -1.94 4.26 -13.39
N VAL A 79 -2.87 3.40 -13.80
CA VAL A 79 -3.36 3.34 -15.19
C VAL A 79 -4.10 4.63 -15.59
N THR A 80 -4.79 5.27 -14.66
CA THR A 80 -5.60 6.48 -14.92
C THR A 80 -4.73 7.74 -15.07
N VAL A 81 -3.55 7.76 -14.47
CA VAL A 81 -2.61 8.90 -14.52
C VAL A 81 -1.72 8.89 -15.79
N ARG A 82 -1.82 7.84 -16.62
CA ARG A 82 -0.94 7.64 -17.79
C ARG A 82 -1.45 8.30 -19.08
#